data_AF-A0A1I4B710-F1
#
_entry.id   AF-A0A1I4B710-F1
#
_cell.length_a   1.000
_cell.length_b   1.000
_cell.length_c   1.000
_cell.angle_alpha   90.00
_cell.angle_beta   90.00
_cell.angle_gamma   90.00
#
_symmetry.space_group_name_H-M   'P 1'
#
loop_
_entity.id
_entity.type
_entity.pdbx_description
1 polymer ?
#
loop_
_entity_poly.entity_id
_entity_poly.type
_entity_poly.pdbx_seq_one_letter_code
_entity_poly.pdbx_strand_id
1 'polypeptide(L)'
;MQPPSARQVRIAAAFAIVPMVVAAGVVLTNPDAMAIMSRGPLQVGHEAVNCESCHAASPGTIRQQVQAKVHFAVGMRQTPADFGYGAVTSNACLACHERPNERHPIFRFREPRFQGAVNQIEATSCLGCHSEHTTHRATTDLVFCQACHEDLRLTSDPLDVSHDALIDEGAWQSCLGCHDFHGNHPHKAPVLLDAAVPAEVVAAYLRDGPSPYALPKLYEAEEDGR
;
A
#
# COMPACT_ATOMS: atom_id res chain seq x y z
N MET A 1 -56.79 -11.34 8.37
CA MET A 1 -56.08 -10.50 7.38
C MET A 1 -55.92 -11.31 6.11
N GLN A 2 -56.32 -10.77 4.95
CA GLN A 2 -56.07 -11.44 3.66
C GLN A 2 -54.60 -11.32 3.30
N PRO A 3 -53.95 -12.40 2.81
CA PRO A 3 -52.57 -12.32 2.34
C PRO A 3 -52.49 -11.43 1.09
N PRO A 4 -51.38 -10.71 0.90
CA PRO A 4 -51.20 -9.85 -0.26
C PRO A 4 -51.20 -10.67 -1.56
N SER A 5 -51.83 -10.13 -2.59
CA SER A 5 -51.82 -10.71 -3.93
C SER A 5 -50.42 -10.69 -4.55
N ALA A 6 -50.14 -11.62 -5.47
CA ALA A 6 -48.86 -11.65 -6.19
C ALA A 6 -48.52 -10.32 -6.90
N ARG A 7 -49.54 -9.56 -7.34
CA ARG A 7 -49.36 -8.22 -7.91
C ARG A 7 -48.91 -7.21 -6.87
N GLN A 8 -49.51 -7.22 -5.67
CA GLN A 8 -49.11 -6.35 -4.56
C GLN A 8 -47.67 -6.66 -4.11
N VAL A 9 -47.31 -7.95 -4.04
CA VAL A 9 -45.94 -8.37 -3.71
C VAL A 9 -44.93 -7.90 -4.77
N ARG A 10 -45.23 -8.06 -6.07
CA ARG A 10 -44.35 -7.59 -7.16
C ARG A 10 -44.18 -6.07 -7.17
N ILE A 11 -45.26 -5.32 -6.97
CA ILE A 11 -45.22 -3.86 -6.90
C ILE A 11 -44.38 -3.41 -5.70
N ALA A 12 -44.63 -4.00 -4.52
CA ALA A 12 -43.84 -3.70 -3.32
C ALA A 12 -42.35 -4.04 -3.51
N ALA A 13 -42.03 -5.19 -4.13
CA ALA A 13 -40.67 -5.56 -4.47
C ALA A 13 -40.02 -4.57 -5.45
N ALA A 14 -40.72 -4.14 -6.50
CA ALA A 14 -40.20 -3.14 -7.43
C ALA A 14 -39.93 -1.79 -6.74
N PHE A 15 -40.84 -1.32 -5.89
CA PHE A 15 -40.65 -0.10 -5.10
C PHE A 15 -39.47 -0.21 -4.13
N ALA A 16 -39.15 -1.41 -3.62
CA ALA A 16 -37.99 -1.63 -2.77
C ALA A 16 -36.67 -1.75 -3.56
N ILE A 17 -36.68 -2.43 -4.70
CA ILE A 17 -35.46 -2.78 -5.45
C ILE A 17 -35.00 -1.64 -6.37
N VAL A 18 -35.92 -0.97 -7.07
CA VAL A 18 -35.57 0.05 -8.07
C VAL A 18 -34.76 1.21 -7.47
N PRO A 19 -35.14 1.82 -6.33
CA PRO A 19 -34.35 2.89 -5.73
C PRO A 19 -32.94 2.42 -5.33
N MET A 20 -32.83 1.17 -4.86
CA MET A 20 -31.56 0.58 -4.46
C MET A 20 -30.63 0.35 -5.66
N VAL A 21 -31.18 -0.11 -6.79
CA VAL A 21 -30.44 -0.26 -8.05
C VAL A 21 -30.02 1.09 -8.62
N VAL A 22 -30.89 2.10 -8.56
CA VAL A 22 -30.56 3.46 -9.00
C VAL A 22 -29.47 4.06 -8.12
N ALA A 23 -29.61 3.97 -6.80
CA ALA A 23 -28.59 4.46 -5.86
C ALA A 23 -27.25 3.74 -6.05
N ALA A 24 -27.27 2.41 -6.20
CA ALA A 24 -26.08 1.64 -6.53
C ALA A 24 -25.47 2.09 -7.85
N GLY A 25 -26.26 2.29 -8.90
CA GLY A 25 -25.81 2.80 -10.18
C GLY A 25 -25.10 4.15 -10.05
N VAL A 26 -25.71 5.11 -9.35
CA VAL A 26 -25.13 6.44 -9.12
C VAL A 26 -23.81 6.36 -8.35
N VAL A 27 -23.77 5.61 -7.24
CA VAL A 27 -22.55 5.46 -6.42
C VAL A 27 -21.44 4.78 -7.19
N LEU A 28 -21.79 3.79 -8.02
CA LEU A 28 -20.83 3.00 -8.78
C LEU A 28 -20.28 3.70 -10.03
N THR A 29 -20.93 4.76 -10.51
CA THR A 29 -20.51 5.49 -11.72
C THR A 29 -20.08 6.93 -11.47
N ASN A 30 -20.30 7.47 -10.26
CA ASN A 30 -19.89 8.84 -9.92
C ASN A 30 -18.52 8.82 -9.22
N PRO A 31 -17.46 9.43 -9.79
CA PRO A 31 -16.15 9.58 -9.14
C PRO A 31 -16.23 10.25 -7.77
N ASP A 32 -17.15 11.22 -7.60
CA ASP A 32 -17.33 11.92 -6.31
C ASP A 32 -17.83 10.98 -5.21
N ALA A 33 -18.43 9.83 -5.58
CA ALA A 33 -18.87 8.82 -4.64
C ALA A 33 -17.76 7.83 -4.24
N MET A 34 -16.56 7.91 -4.84
CA MET A 34 -15.43 7.02 -4.51
C MET A 34 -15.00 7.15 -3.05
N ALA A 35 -15.08 8.36 -2.47
CA ALA A 35 -14.80 8.58 -1.05
C ALA A 35 -15.73 7.78 -0.13
N ILE A 36 -16.99 7.54 -0.53
CA ILE A 36 -17.96 6.71 0.22
C ILE A 36 -17.54 5.23 0.18
N MET A 37 -16.85 4.81 -0.87
CA MET A 37 -16.39 3.44 -1.08
C MET A 37 -14.95 3.21 -0.60
N SER A 38 -14.26 4.27 -0.14
CA SER A 38 -12.90 4.18 0.41
C SER A 38 -12.86 3.27 1.64
N ARG A 39 -11.81 2.47 1.76
CA ARG A 39 -11.65 1.49 2.85
C ARG A 39 -11.00 2.07 4.12
N GLY A 40 -10.90 3.39 4.22
CA GLY A 40 -10.29 4.08 5.35
C GLY A 40 -9.94 5.53 5.03
N PRO A 41 -9.36 6.27 5.99
CA PRO A 41 -8.76 7.57 5.72
C PRO A 41 -7.57 7.41 4.77
N LEU A 42 -7.32 8.43 3.95
CA LEU A 42 -6.11 8.52 3.15
C LEU A 42 -4.89 8.78 4.05
N GLN A 43 -3.71 8.42 3.56
CA GLN A 43 -2.46 8.68 4.27
C GLN A 43 -2.24 10.19 4.40
N VAL A 44 -1.62 10.61 5.50
CA VAL A 44 -1.27 12.02 5.68
C VAL A 44 -0.33 12.51 4.58
N GLY A 45 -0.64 13.68 4.04
CA GLY A 45 0.03 14.29 2.88
C GLY A 45 -0.65 13.98 1.54
N HIS A 46 -1.61 13.06 1.49
CA HIS A 46 -2.36 12.71 0.29
C HIS A 46 -3.84 13.12 0.36
N GLU A 47 -4.22 14.01 1.29
CA GLU A 47 -5.61 14.44 1.49
C GLU A 47 -6.21 15.14 0.26
N ALA A 48 -5.36 15.71 -0.59
CA ALA A 48 -5.77 16.42 -1.80
C ALA A 48 -5.56 15.60 -3.09
N VAL A 49 -5.11 14.35 -2.99
CA VAL A 49 -4.87 13.48 -4.15
C VAL A 49 -6.20 12.87 -4.60
N ASN A 50 -6.47 12.91 -5.90
CA ASN A 50 -7.71 12.35 -6.45
C ASN A 50 -7.65 10.81 -6.48
N CYS A 51 -8.81 10.16 -6.37
CA CYS A 51 -8.88 8.70 -6.30
C CYS A 51 -8.35 8.04 -7.59
N GLU A 52 -8.65 8.65 -8.73
CA GLU A 52 -8.26 8.19 -10.07
C GLU A 52 -6.76 8.28 -10.34
N SER A 53 -6.01 9.07 -9.55
CA SER A 53 -4.56 9.19 -9.67
C SER A 53 -3.85 7.91 -9.24
N CYS A 54 -4.46 7.15 -8.33
CA CYS A 54 -3.99 5.83 -7.93
C CYS A 54 -4.78 4.69 -8.59
N HIS A 55 -6.09 4.87 -8.74
CA HIS A 55 -6.99 3.85 -9.26
C HIS A 55 -7.28 4.08 -10.74
N ALA A 56 -6.64 3.29 -11.60
CA ALA A 56 -6.92 3.32 -13.03
C ALA A 56 -8.30 2.71 -13.34
N ALA A 57 -9.02 3.30 -14.30
CA ALA A 57 -10.29 2.77 -14.77
C ALA A 57 -10.13 1.32 -15.28
N SER A 58 -11.02 0.43 -14.88
CA SER A 58 -11.00 -0.95 -15.35
C SER A 58 -11.29 -1.02 -16.85
N PRO A 59 -10.64 -1.92 -17.59
CA PRO A 59 -10.87 -2.04 -19.03
C PRO A 59 -12.30 -2.51 -19.34
N GLY A 60 -12.82 -2.04 -20.48
CA GLY A 60 -14.14 -2.40 -20.98
C GLY A 60 -15.27 -1.52 -20.43
N THR A 61 -16.42 -1.58 -21.10
CA THR A 61 -17.64 -0.85 -20.71
C THR A 61 -18.25 -1.45 -19.44
N ILE A 62 -19.07 -0.66 -18.72
CA ILE A 62 -19.86 -1.13 -17.56
C ILE A 62 -20.62 -2.43 -17.88
N ARG A 63 -21.23 -2.52 -19.07
CA ARG A 63 -21.92 -3.75 -19.52
C ARG A 63 -20.97 -4.94 -19.56
N GLN A 64 -19.77 -4.78 -20.13
CA GLN A 64 -18.78 -5.85 -20.24
C GLN A 64 -18.25 -6.26 -18.86
N GLN A 65 -18.01 -5.29 -17.96
CA GLN A 65 -17.57 -5.58 -16.59
C GLN A 65 -18.64 -6.34 -15.80
N VAL A 66 -19.91 -5.93 -15.87
CA VAL A 66 -21.04 -6.66 -15.27
C VAL A 66 -21.14 -8.07 -15.85
N GLN A 67 -21.08 -8.20 -17.18
CA GLN A 67 -21.11 -9.50 -17.84
C GLN A 67 -19.97 -10.41 -17.37
N ALA A 68 -18.75 -9.88 -17.25
CA ALA A 68 -17.59 -10.62 -16.78
C ALA A 68 -17.74 -11.09 -15.32
N LYS A 69 -18.30 -10.25 -14.44
CA LYS A 69 -18.62 -10.64 -13.06
C LYS A 69 -19.69 -11.73 -13.00
N VAL A 70 -20.75 -11.63 -13.80
CA VAL A 70 -21.78 -12.69 -13.89
C VAL A 70 -21.14 -13.99 -14.37
N HIS A 71 -20.34 -13.95 -15.43
CA HIS A 71 -19.65 -15.13 -15.97
C HIS A 71 -18.72 -15.78 -14.93
N PHE A 72 -18.01 -14.98 -14.13
CA PHE A 72 -17.20 -15.50 -13.03
C PHE A 72 -18.07 -16.18 -11.95
N ALA A 73 -19.17 -15.53 -11.54
CA ALA A 73 -20.08 -16.06 -10.53
C ALA A 73 -20.74 -17.39 -10.93
N VAL A 74 -20.97 -17.62 -12.23
CA VAL A 74 -21.54 -18.89 -12.74
C VAL A 74 -20.48 -19.88 -13.25
N GLY A 75 -19.20 -19.65 -12.97
CA GLY A 75 -18.11 -20.56 -13.35
C GLY A 75 -17.77 -20.58 -14.85
N MET A 76 -18.33 -19.67 -15.65
CA MET A 76 -17.98 -19.49 -17.06
C MET A 76 -16.67 -18.71 -17.28
N ARG A 77 -16.08 -18.19 -16.20
CA ARG A 77 -14.79 -17.50 -16.20
C ARG A 77 -13.98 -17.93 -14.97
N GLN A 78 -12.68 -18.15 -15.16
CA GLN A 78 -11.78 -18.62 -14.09
C GLN A 78 -11.27 -17.50 -13.18
N THR A 79 -11.15 -16.28 -13.70
CA THR A 79 -10.64 -15.13 -12.96
C THR A 79 -11.72 -14.07 -12.78
N PRO A 80 -11.77 -13.37 -11.63
CA PRO A 80 -12.70 -12.26 -11.47
C PRO A 80 -12.35 -11.12 -12.44
N ALA A 81 -13.30 -10.20 -12.61
CA ALA A 81 -13.08 -8.93 -13.29
C ALA A 81 -13.35 -7.79 -12.31
N ASP A 82 -12.57 -6.73 -12.43
CA ASP A 82 -12.79 -5.48 -11.71
C ASP A 82 -14.06 -4.78 -12.21
N PHE A 83 -14.54 -3.80 -11.45
CA PHE A 83 -15.66 -2.97 -11.84
C PHE A 83 -15.39 -1.51 -11.48
N GLY A 84 -15.62 -0.61 -12.44
CA GLY A 84 -15.28 0.80 -12.33
C GLY A 84 -13.77 1.02 -12.44
N TYR A 85 -13.04 0.64 -11.39
CA TYR A 85 -11.61 0.88 -11.24
C TYR A 85 -10.85 -0.38 -10.79
N GLY A 86 -9.62 -0.51 -11.26
CA GLY A 86 -8.71 -1.60 -10.93
C GLY A 86 -8.00 -1.41 -9.59
N ALA A 87 -7.29 -2.47 -9.17
CA ALA A 87 -6.38 -2.40 -8.04
C ALA A 87 -5.19 -1.46 -8.34
N VAL A 88 -4.74 -0.73 -7.31
CA VAL A 88 -3.53 0.10 -7.38
C VAL A 88 -2.32 -0.79 -7.63
N THR A 89 -1.39 -0.32 -8.45
CA THR A 89 -0.11 -0.99 -8.70
C THR A 89 1.04 -0.06 -8.32
N SER A 90 2.24 -0.61 -8.13
CA SER A 90 3.42 0.20 -7.80
C SER A 90 3.76 1.27 -8.84
N ASN A 91 3.30 1.11 -10.09
CA ASN A 91 3.48 2.14 -11.11
C ASN A 91 2.73 3.43 -10.77
N ALA A 92 1.56 3.33 -10.14
CA ALA A 92 0.83 4.51 -9.69
C ALA A 92 1.60 5.26 -8.59
N CYS A 93 2.23 4.52 -7.67
CA CYS A 93 3.08 5.10 -6.62
C CYS A 93 4.32 5.77 -7.23
N LEU A 94 4.98 5.08 -8.16
CA LEU A 94 6.20 5.55 -8.81
C LEU A 94 5.97 6.76 -9.72
N ALA A 95 4.76 6.96 -10.25
CA ALA A 95 4.43 8.15 -11.03
C ALA A 95 4.76 9.45 -10.27
N CYS A 96 4.61 9.47 -8.95
CA CYS A 96 4.96 10.63 -8.12
C CYS A 96 6.22 10.42 -7.25
N HIS A 97 6.55 9.17 -6.90
CA HIS A 97 7.63 8.86 -5.96
C HIS A 97 8.89 8.27 -6.57
N GLU A 98 8.97 8.13 -7.89
CA GLU A 98 10.19 7.66 -8.56
C GLU A 98 11.35 8.64 -8.32
N ARG A 99 12.52 8.09 -7.98
CA ARG A 99 13.74 8.88 -7.81
C ARG A 99 14.98 8.06 -8.15
N PRO A 100 16.05 8.71 -8.63
CA PRO A 100 17.24 8.01 -9.15
C PRO A 100 18.08 7.31 -8.08
N ASN A 101 17.97 7.69 -6.80
CA ASN A 101 18.83 7.21 -5.72
C ASN A 101 18.09 6.37 -4.65
N GLU A 102 16.93 5.80 -5.01
CA GLU A 102 16.22 4.87 -4.15
C GLU A 102 17.14 3.70 -3.74
N ARG A 103 17.29 3.49 -2.42
CA ARG A 103 18.15 2.43 -1.86
C ARG A 103 17.46 1.05 -1.91
N HIS A 104 16.14 1.03 -1.91
CA HIS A 104 15.31 -0.18 -2.01
C HIS A 104 14.32 -0.11 -3.19
N PRO A 105 14.80 -0.08 -4.45
CA PRO A 105 13.90 0.01 -5.58
C PRO A 105 13.24 -1.36 -5.84
N ILE A 106 11.93 -1.34 -6.14
CA ILE A 106 11.09 -2.55 -6.19
C ILE A 106 11.62 -3.66 -7.12
N PHE A 107 12.38 -3.29 -8.17
CA PHE A 107 12.93 -4.25 -9.11
C PHE A 107 14.02 -5.14 -8.50
N ARG A 108 14.75 -4.66 -7.47
CA ARG A 108 15.80 -5.44 -6.80
C ARG A 108 15.21 -6.62 -6.04
N PHE A 109 14.03 -6.47 -5.45
CA PHE A 109 13.34 -7.56 -4.75
C PHE A 109 12.88 -8.68 -5.68
N ARG A 110 12.80 -8.43 -6.99
CA ARG A 110 12.44 -9.44 -7.98
C ARG A 110 13.63 -10.26 -8.47
N GLU A 111 14.83 -9.97 -7.97
CA GLU A 111 16.02 -10.72 -8.33
C GLU A 111 15.95 -12.16 -7.82
N PRO A 112 16.42 -13.16 -8.60
CA PRO A 112 16.35 -14.57 -8.23
C PRO A 112 16.93 -14.89 -6.84
N ARG A 113 17.98 -14.17 -6.43
CA ARG A 113 18.64 -14.37 -5.12
C ARG A 113 17.74 -14.05 -3.92
N PHE A 114 16.67 -13.26 -4.10
CA PHE A 114 15.73 -12.92 -3.04
C PHE A 114 14.44 -13.74 -3.10
N GLN A 115 14.31 -14.70 -4.03
CA GLN A 115 13.09 -15.50 -4.20
C GLN A 115 12.68 -16.22 -2.91
N GLY A 116 13.64 -16.74 -2.13
CA GLY A 116 13.37 -17.36 -0.83
C GLY A 116 12.76 -16.38 0.18
N ALA A 117 13.24 -15.13 0.19
CA ALA A 117 12.75 -14.08 1.07
C ALA A 117 11.35 -13.60 0.64
N VAL A 118 11.14 -13.32 -0.65
CA VAL A 118 9.85 -12.79 -1.14
C VAL A 118 8.72 -13.83 -1.14
N ASN A 119 9.01 -15.11 -0.92
CA ASN A 119 7.99 -16.12 -0.61
C ASN A 119 7.47 -16.02 0.84
N GLN A 120 8.20 -15.32 1.71
CA GLN A 120 7.85 -15.12 3.12
C GLN A 120 7.27 -13.72 3.36
N ILE A 121 7.70 -12.74 2.57
CA ILE A 121 7.30 -11.34 2.69
C ILE A 121 6.90 -10.74 1.34
N GLU A 122 5.90 -9.86 1.35
CA GLU A 122 5.49 -9.11 0.17
C GLU A 122 6.36 -7.86 0.00
N ALA A 123 7.54 -7.99 -0.62
CA ALA A 123 8.45 -6.86 -0.87
C ALA A 123 8.48 -6.38 -2.34
N THR A 124 7.76 -7.08 -3.23
CA THR A 124 7.86 -6.85 -4.69
C THR A 124 6.94 -5.74 -5.21
N SER A 125 6.19 -5.11 -4.30
CA SER A 125 5.29 -3.99 -4.53
C SER A 125 5.37 -3.01 -3.36
N CYS A 126 5.24 -1.71 -3.65
CA CYS A 126 5.07 -0.66 -2.64
C CYS A 126 3.97 -1.00 -1.62
N LEU A 127 2.86 -1.60 -2.08
CA LEU A 127 1.70 -1.96 -1.25
C LEU A 127 1.97 -3.13 -0.29
N GLY A 128 3.10 -3.81 -0.43
CA GLY A 128 3.52 -4.85 0.49
C GLY A 128 4.02 -4.30 1.83
N CYS A 129 4.54 -3.06 1.82
CA CYS A 129 4.97 -2.35 3.03
C CYS A 129 4.11 -1.13 3.36
N HIS A 130 3.52 -0.49 2.36
CA HIS A 130 2.74 0.75 2.49
C HIS A 130 1.24 0.49 2.30
N SER A 131 0.40 1.38 2.86
CA SER A 131 -1.03 1.38 2.60
C SER A 131 -1.58 2.79 2.58
N GLU A 132 -2.23 3.15 1.48
CA GLU A 132 -2.81 4.47 1.29
C GLU A 132 -4.12 4.67 2.05
N HIS A 133 -4.87 3.60 2.32
CA HIS A 133 -6.13 3.66 3.07
C HIS A 133 -5.94 3.47 4.59
N THR A 134 -4.79 3.91 5.08
CA THR A 134 -4.48 3.97 6.51
C THR A 134 -3.74 5.27 6.78
N THR A 135 -3.81 5.78 8.01
CA THR A 135 -2.98 6.92 8.39
C THR A 135 -1.49 6.55 8.49
N HIS A 136 -1.15 5.26 8.54
CA HIS A 136 0.23 4.80 8.67
C HIS A 136 1.02 4.96 7.37
N ARG A 137 2.29 5.36 7.49
CA ARG A 137 3.25 5.39 6.38
C ARG A 137 3.65 4.00 5.95
N ALA A 138 3.85 3.09 6.90
CA ALA A 138 4.12 1.68 6.62
C ALA A 138 3.33 0.79 7.58
N THR A 139 2.91 -0.37 7.10
CA THR A 139 2.10 -1.35 7.83
C THR A 139 2.88 -2.60 8.24
N THR A 140 4.09 -2.77 7.72
CA THR A 140 5.01 -3.85 8.12
C THR A 140 5.68 -3.55 9.45
N ASP A 141 6.10 -4.61 10.14
CA ASP A 141 6.90 -4.48 11.35
C ASP A 141 8.37 -4.11 11.04
N LEU A 142 9.11 -3.77 12.10
CA LEU A 142 10.52 -3.44 12.01
C LEU A 142 11.41 -4.69 11.83
N VAL A 143 10.87 -5.90 11.94
CA VAL A 143 11.65 -7.15 11.77
C VAL A 143 11.63 -7.66 10.33
N PHE A 144 10.83 -7.05 9.45
CA PHE A 144 10.72 -7.32 8.02
C PHE A 144 12.07 -7.45 7.29
N CYS A 145 13.08 -6.69 7.71
CA CYS A 145 14.43 -6.73 7.13
C CYS A 145 15.10 -8.10 7.23
N GLN A 146 14.78 -8.88 8.28
CA GLN A 146 15.36 -10.19 8.55
C GLN A 146 15.25 -11.12 7.34
N ALA A 147 14.11 -11.15 6.67
CA ALA A 147 13.84 -12.08 5.58
C ALA A 147 14.88 -11.98 4.44
N CYS A 148 15.48 -10.81 4.22
CA CYS A 148 16.50 -10.61 3.19
C CYS A 148 17.92 -10.46 3.76
N HIS A 149 18.07 -10.08 5.02
CA HIS A 149 19.34 -9.66 5.61
C HIS A 149 19.86 -10.57 6.74
N GLU A 150 19.21 -11.71 7.04
CA GLU A 150 19.66 -12.67 8.06
C GLU A 150 21.09 -13.19 7.84
N ASP A 151 21.50 -13.35 6.59
CA ASP A 151 22.83 -13.84 6.22
C ASP A 151 23.83 -12.70 5.94
N LEU A 152 23.51 -11.45 6.28
CA LEU A 152 24.41 -10.31 6.05
C LEU A 152 25.72 -10.54 6.81
N ARG A 153 26.84 -10.45 6.09
CA ARG A 153 28.19 -10.46 6.64
C ARG A 153 29.00 -9.35 6.00
N LEU A 154 29.53 -8.43 6.80
CA LEU A 154 30.34 -7.32 6.31
C LEU A 154 31.84 -7.62 6.50
N THR A 155 32.63 -7.40 5.45
CA THR A 155 34.10 -7.53 5.53
C THR A 155 34.73 -6.46 6.43
N SER A 156 34.11 -5.29 6.50
CA SER A 156 34.54 -4.17 7.34
C SER A 156 33.30 -3.52 7.92
N ASP A 157 33.06 -3.76 9.20
CA ASP A 157 31.92 -3.18 9.91
C ASP A 157 32.30 -1.81 10.50
N PRO A 158 31.60 -0.73 10.15
CA PRO A 158 31.90 0.59 10.69
C PRO A 158 31.33 0.83 12.10
N LEU A 159 30.52 -0.10 12.64
CA LEU A 159 29.83 0.06 13.92
C LEU A 159 30.69 -0.34 15.13
N ASP A 160 30.35 0.21 16.29
CA ASP A 160 30.86 -0.23 17.59
C ASP A 160 30.33 -1.60 18.01
N VAL A 161 29.06 -1.89 17.70
CA VAL A 161 28.43 -3.21 17.76
C VAL A 161 28.20 -3.69 16.33
N SER A 162 28.83 -4.81 15.95
CA SER A 162 28.76 -5.27 14.56
C SER A 162 27.34 -5.68 14.14
N HIS A 163 27.06 -5.58 12.85
CA HIS A 163 25.82 -6.09 12.25
C HIS A 163 25.63 -7.57 12.55
N ASP A 164 26.70 -8.37 12.49
CA ASP A 164 26.65 -9.80 12.81
C ASP A 164 26.16 -10.04 14.25
N ALA A 165 26.64 -9.25 15.22
CA ALA A 165 26.20 -9.36 16.62
C ALA A 165 24.71 -8.95 16.76
N LEU A 166 24.29 -7.86 16.12
CA LEU A 166 22.89 -7.43 16.13
C LEU A 166 21.96 -8.48 15.51
N ILE A 167 22.40 -9.15 14.45
CA ILE A 167 21.66 -10.23 13.78
C ILE A 167 21.56 -11.45 14.69
N ASP A 168 22.68 -11.89 15.29
CA ASP A 168 22.73 -13.04 16.18
C ASP A 168 21.87 -12.83 17.45
N GLU A 169 21.77 -11.59 17.92
CA GLU A 169 20.89 -11.19 19.03
C GLU A 169 19.42 -10.99 18.63
N GLY A 170 19.10 -11.04 17.34
CA GLY A 170 17.75 -10.80 16.81
C GLY A 170 17.29 -9.34 16.96
N ALA A 171 18.22 -8.40 17.07
CA ALA A 171 17.98 -6.97 17.30
C ALA A 171 17.51 -6.21 16.05
N TRP A 172 16.66 -6.84 15.23
CA TRP A 172 16.18 -6.33 13.94
C TRP A 172 15.49 -4.96 14.00
N GLN A 173 14.86 -4.63 15.13
CA GLN A 173 14.21 -3.33 15.31
C GLN A 173 15.20 -2.16 15.35
N SER A 174 16.50 -2.42 15.56
CA SER A 174 17.54 -1.39 15.61
C SER A 174 17.94 -0.85 14.23
N CYS A 175 17.71 -1.62 13.16
CA CYS A 175 18.29 -1.32 11.84
C CYS A 175 17.84 0.04 11.30
N LEU A 176 16.55 0.35 11.40
CA LEU A 176 15.98 1.63 10.99
C LEU A 176 16.30 2.78 11.96
N GLY A 177 16.84 2.49 13.14
CA GLY A 177 17.40 3.50 14.03
C GLY A 177 18.65 4.15 13.44
N CYS A 178 19.43 3.39 12.66
CA CYS A 178 20.64 3.86 11.99
C CYS A 178 20.40 4.19 10.51
N HIS A 179 19.56 3.43 9.82
CA HIS A 179 19.38 3.51 8.38
C HIS A 179 18.08 4.19 7.95
N ASP A 180 18.21 5.22 7.13
CA ASP A 180 17.13 5.66 6.26
C ASP A 180 16.96 4.62 5.14
N PHE A 181 15.92 3.80 5.25
CA PHE A 181 15.60 2.69 4.35
C PHE A 181 15.58 3.13 2.89
N HIS A 182 14.93 4.25 2.63
CA HIS A 182 14.65 4.78 1.30
C HIS A 182 15.76 5.75 0.84
N GLY A 183 16.51 6.32 1.79
CA GLY A 183 17.62 7.22 1.50
C GLY A 183 17.19 8.59 0.96
N ASN A 184 15.99 9.04 1.34
CA ASN A 184 15.43 10.32 0.90
C ASN A 184 15.70 11.48 1.86
N HIS A 185 16.36 11.23 2.99
CA HIS A 185 16.71 12.27 3.94
C HIS A 185 18.21 12.57 3.86
N PRO A 186 18.63 13.80 4.21
CA PRO A 186 20.04 14.14 4.47
C PRO A 186 20.50 13.47 5.78
N HIS A 187 20.50 12.14 5.80
CA HIS A 187 20.77 11.32 6.97
C HIS A 187 22.13 10.63 6.85
N LYS A 188 22.97 10.84 7.85
CA LYS A 188 24.22 10.11 8.02
C LYS A 188 24.01 9.07 9.11
N ALA A 189 24.13 7.80 8.75
CA ALA A 189 24.00 6.71 9.70
C ALA A 189 25.04 6.89 10.84
N PRO A 190 24.61 6.80 12.12
CA PRO A 190 25.53 6.79 13.24
C PRO A 190 26.40 5.53 13.18
N VAL A 191 27.59 5.61 13.79
CA VAL A 191 28.51 4.47 13.96
C VAL A 191 28.47 3.88 15.36
N LEU A 192 27.73 4.52 16.27
CA LEU A 192 27.52 4.07 17.64
C LEU A 192 26.06 3.64 17.80
N LEU A 193 25.82 2.44 18.33
CA LEU A 193 24.45 1.95 18.55
C LEU A 193 23.67 2.86 19.50
N ASP A 194 24.31 3.40 20.53
CA ASP A 194 23.70 4.35 21.49
C ASP A 194 23.28 5.69 20.84
N ALA A 195 23.80 6.00 19.65
CA ALA A 195 23.41 7.19 18.88
C ALA A 195 22.30 6.88 17.86
N ALA A 196 21.84 5.64 17.76
CA ALA A 196 20.72 5.26 16.90
C ALA A 196 19.40 5.86 17.39
N VAL A 197 18.48 6.12 16.47
CA VAL A 197 17.11 6.52 16.82
C VAL A 197 16.41 5.33 17.51
N PRO A 198 15.78 5.52 18.68
CA PRO A 198 15.09 4.44 19.36
C PRO A 198 13.97 3.82 18.51
N ALA A 199 13.80 2.50 18.59
CA ALA A 199 12.84 1.76 17.78
C ALA A 199 11.40 2.26 17.97
N GLU A 200 11.04 2.69 19.18
CA GLU A 200 9.73 3.26 19.48
C GLU A 200 9.48 4.59 18.75
N VAL A 201 10.52 5.40 18.54
CA VAL A 201 10.44 6.65 17.77
C VAL A 201 10.27 6.33 16.28
N VAL A 202 11.02 5.35 15.77
CA VAL A 202 10.85 4.88 14.38
C VAL A 202 9.45 4.30 14.17
N ALA A 203 8.96 3.45 15.07
CA ALA A 203 7.63 2.87 14.99
C ALA A 203 6.53 3.93 15.08
N ALA A 204 6.71 4.96 15.93
CA ALA A 204 5.81 6.10 15.97
C ALA A 204 5.80 6.85 14.63
N TYR A 205 6.98 7.12 14.05
CA TYR A 205 7.08 7.74 12.73
C TYR A 205 6.40 6.94 11.62
N LEU A 206 6.55 5.62 11.58
CA LEU A 206 5.86 4.79 10.59
C LEU A 206 4.33 4.79 10.79
N ARG A 207 3.86 5.07 12.01
CA ARG A 207 2.43 5.26 12.35
C ARG A 207 2.05 6.75 12.40
N ASP A 208 2.49 7.51 11.41
CA ASP A 208 2.16 8.93 11.23
C ASP A 208 2.78 9.92 12.23
N GLY A 209 3.62 9.47 13.15
CA GLY A 209 4.34 10.34 14.07
C GLY A 209 5.36 11.28 13.39
N PRO A 210 6.01 12.18 14.15
CA PRO A 210 7.02 13.08 13.61
C PRO A 210 8.21 12.33 12.97
N SER A 211 8.79 12.91 11.93
CA SER A 211 10.01 12.37 11.30
C SER A 211 11.20 12.44 12.26
N PRO A 212 11.95 11.33 12.48
CA PRO A 212 13.20 11.36 13.22
C PRO A 212 14.38 11.84 12.36
N TYR A 213 14.17 11.97 11.04
CA TYR A 213 15.19 12.40 10.09
C TYR A 213 15.11 13.90 9.82
N ALA A 214 16.26 14.49 9.49
CA ALA A 214 16.36 15.90 9.14
C ALA A 214 15.56 16.27 7.88
N LEU A 215 15.06 17.50 7.86
CA LEU A 215 14.40 18.14 6.73
C LEU A 215 15.30 19.24 6.12
N PRO A 216 15.09 19.64 4.85
CA PRO A 216 14.12 19.08 3.91
C PRO A 216 14.52 17.68 3.41
N LYS A 217 13.56 16.95 2.83
CA LYS A 217 13.87 15.74 2.06
C LYS A 217 14.73 16.10 0.85
N LEU A 218 15.50 15.13 0.36
CA LEU A 218 16.34 15.32 -0.83
C LEU A 218 15.50 15.39 -2.11
N TYR A 219 14.41 14.61 -2.16
CA TYR A 219 13.47 14.57 -3.28
C TYR A 219 12.04 14.69 -2.75
N GLU A 220 11.29 15.59 -3.36
CA GLU A 220 9.85 15.74 -3.13
C GLU A 220 9.07 14.89 -4.14
N ALA A 221 7.84 14.52 -3.79
CA ALA A 221 6.96 13.81 -4.72
C ALA A 221 6.44 14.77 -5.79
N GLU A 222 6.20 14.27 -6.99
CA GLU A 222 5.55 15.06 -8.03
C GLU A 222 4.08 15.34 -7.66
N GLU A 223 3.59 16.52 -8.04
CA GLU A 223 2.18 16.88 -7.83
C GLU A 223 1.26 16.06 -8.76
N ASP A 224 0.06 15.73 -8.27
CA ASP A 224 -0.98 15.06 -9.05
C ASP A 224 -1.30 15.85 -10.34
N GLY A 225 -1.13 15.20 -11.51
CA GLY A 225 -1.45 15.77 -12.81
C GLY A 225 -0.36 16.59 -13.50
N ARG A 226 0.92 16.46 -13.11
CA ARG A 226 2.07 17.00 -13.86
C ARG A 226 2.89 15.90 -14.54
#